data_AF-A0A0G0WB14-F1
#
_entry.id   AF-A0A0G0WB14-F1
#
_cell.length_a   1.000
_cell.length_b   1.000
_cell.length_c   1.000
_cell.angle_alpha   90.00
_cell.angle_beta   90.00
_cell.angle_gamma   90.00
#
_symmetry.space_group_name_H-M   'P 1'
#
loop_
_entity.id
_entity.type
_entity.pdbx_description
1 polymer ?
#
loop_
_entity_poly.entity_id
_entity_poly.type
_entity_poly.pdbx_seq_one_letter_code
_entity_poly.pdbx_strand_id
1 'polypeptide(L)'
;MELDNNQEKNEPSSKKPFLKKYWWMGLILIIIVIVLALAGLGIVNKAGKKQSKKSIPSTMSSPTSIPTVPTTSVSAITSPPSNMEGINTHTEMYGGTGADSDIVTLGPKVGSHSKTTPYSGKRGMEFELKSKAPLLAPIDMTLVGFKNQSSESGIGADGKKYTPMNDIELTFESASPDWPGMTIILYHLYTSPLMQGHYQNSDCDDVEWGAKNNQAEGHLFYPVDDYVVPSKGNAKACKALIGRTVKRGELVGYAGNVGEHSFASFCFKVPDKSKNLTVKQGNQNLHWVQPTSFFYWKSYSPDATFPGGVLAYPFEIDGFQLPTKQRDVNFKYTSKE
;
A
#
# COMPACT_ATOMS: atom_id res chain seq x y z
N MET A 1 45.01 -51.33 -54.07
CA MET A 1 43.87 -51.88 -54.83
C MET A 1 42.71 -51.96 -53.86
N GLU A 2 41.95 -50.87 -53.76
CA GLU A 2 40.84 -50.51 -54.67
C GLU A 2 39.59 -51.31 -54.32
N LEU A 3 38.62 -50.68 -53.64
CA LEU A 3 37.48 -49.89 -54.19
C LEU A 3 36.28 -50.85 -54.38
N ASP A 4 35.07 -50.56 -53.94
CA ASP A 4 34.31 -49.37 -54.30
C ASP A 4 33.03 -49.17 -53.45
N ASN A 5 32.69 -47.89 -53.20
CA ASN A 5 31.38 -47.22 -53.35
C ASN A 5 30.13 -47.68 -52.57
N ASN A 6 29.18 -46.84 -52.13
CA ASN A 6 28.92 -45.39 -52.16
C ASN A 6 27.80 -45.14 -51.11
N GLN A 7 27.93 -44.17 -50.19
CA GLN A 7 27.29 -42.84 -50.23
C GLN A 7 25.75 -42.81 -50.14
N GLU A 8 25.21 -42.41 -48.98
CA GLU A 8 24.21 -41.33 -48.93
C GLU A 8 24.20 -40.62 -47.56
N LYS A 9 24.53 -39.32 -47.59
CA LYS A 9 24.37 -38.36 -46.49
C LYS A 9 22.89 -37.97 -46.41
N ASN A 10 22.34 -37.85 -45.21
CA ASN A 10 21.18 -36.98 -44.97
C ASN A 10 21.28 -36.31 -43.58
N GLU A 11 21.57 -35.01 -43.58
CA GLU A 11 21.34 -34.10 -42.45
C GLU A 11 19.83 -33.92 -42.21
N PRO A 12 19.36 -33.80 -40.95
CA PRO A 12 18.05 -33.25 -40.68
C PRO A 12 18.07 -31.72 -40.86
N SER A 13 17.51 -31.30 -42.00
CA SER A 13 17.15 -29.94 -42.37
C SER A 13 16.37 -29.19 -41.28
N SER A 14 16.86 -28.00 -40.94
CA SER A 14 16.13 -27.00 -40.17
C SER A 14 14.95 -26.44 -40.98
N LYS A 15 13.70 -26.63 -40.53
CA LYS A 15 12.55 -25.76 -40.87
C LYS A 15 11.57 -25.58 -39.70
N LYS A 16 11.78 -24.45 -39.01
CA LYS A 16 10.85 -23.47 -38.38
C LYS A 16 9.63 -23.92 -37.55
N PRO A 17 9.48 -23.38 -36.32
CA PRO A 17 8.22 -23.36 -35.57
C PRO A 17 7.42 -22.10 -35.93
N PHE A 18 6.46 -22.20 -36.85
CA PHE A 18 5.68 -21.02 -37.28
C PHE A 18 4.21 -21.01 -36.82
N LEU A 19 3.72 -22.04 -36.11
CA LEU A 19 2.29 -22.12 -35.75
C LEU A 19 1.90 -21.83 -34.29
N LYS A 20 2.84 -21.51 -33.39
CA LYS A 20 2.50 -21.21 -31.98
C LYS A 20 2.32 -19.71 -31.65
N LYS A 21 2.63 -18.79 -32.58
CA LYS A 21 2.69 -17.34 -32.29
C LYS A 21 1.42 -16.56 -32.66
N TYR A 22 0.42 -17.17 -33.31
CA TYR A 22 -0.77 -16.47 -33.81
C TYR A 22 -2.10 -16.92 -33.23
N TRP A 23 -2.12 -17.89 -32.30
CA TRP A 23 -3.37 -18.35 -31.70
C TRP A 23 -4.07 -17.26 -30.86
N TRP A 24 -3.29 -16.37 -30.25
CA TRP A 24 -3.81 -15.23 -29.48
C TRP A 24 -4.40 -14.11 -30.36
N MET A 25 -3.91 -13.96 -31.59
CA MET A 25 -4.44 -12.97 -32.55
C MET A 25 -5.83 -13.36 -33.07
N GLY A 26 -6.11 -14.66 -33.19
CA GLY A 26 -7.45 -15.15 -33.55
C GLY A 26 -8.50 -14.88 -32.46
N LEU A 27 -8.09 -14.91 -31.19
CA LEU A 27 -8.97 -14.69 -30.05
C LEU A 27 -9.33 -13.20 -29.87
N ILE A 28 -8.40 -12.30 -30.20
CA ILE A 28 -8.61 -10.84 -30.20
C ILE A 28 -9.61 -10.41 -31.28
N LEU A 29 -9.54 -11.00 -32.48
CA LEU A 29 -10.47 -10.70 -33.57
C LEU A 29 -11.92 -11.10 -33.23
N ILE A 30 -12.13 -12.20 -32.51
CA ILE A 30 -13.46 -12.65 -32.08
C ILE A 30 -14.06 -11.67 -31.04
N ILE A 31 -13.25 -11.18 -30.10
CA ILE A 31 -13.69 -10.22 -29.08
C ILE A 31 -14.10 -8.88 -29.71
N ILE A 32 -13.35 -8.39 -30.70
CA ILE A 32 -13.67 -7.14 -31.41
C ILE A 32 -15.02 -7.24 -32.16
N VAL A 33 -15.29 -8.38 -32.79
CA VAL A 33 -16.59 -8.61 -33.47
C VAL A 33 -17.75 -8.63 -32.49
N ILE A 34 -17.58 -9.22 -31.30
CA ILE A 34 -18.62 -9.25 -30.25
C ILE A 34 -18.88 -7.86 -29.67
N VAL A 35 -17.83 -7.07 -29.42
CA VAL A 35 -17.98 -5.69 -28.89
C VAL A 35 -18.67 -4.78 -29.90
N LEU A 36 -18.37 -4.92 -31.20
CA LEU A 36 -19.04 -4.15 -32.25
C LEU A 36 -20.50 -4.58 -32.45
N ALA A 37 -20.83 -5.86 -32.29
CA ALA A 37 -22.21 -6.34 -32.33
C ALA A 37 -23.05 -5.84 -31.14
N LEU A 38 -22.45 -5.67 -29.95
CA LEU A 38 -23.12 -5.15 -28.76
C LEU A 38 -23.28 -3.63 -28.77
N ALA A 39 -22.34 -2.90 -29.38
CA ALA A 39 -22.44 -1.45 -29.54
C ALA A 39 -23.54 -1.04 -30.55
N GLY A 40 -23.95 -1.93 -31.45
CA GLY A 40 -24.99 -1.68 -32.46
C GLY A 40 -26.43 -1.75 -31.96
N LEU A 41 -26.70 -2.24 -30.74
CA LEU A 41 -28.07 -2.49 -30.25
C LEU A 41 -28.62 -1.43 -29.26
N GLY A 42 -27.87 -0.37 -28.95
CA GLY A 42 -28.20 0.55 -27.86
C GLY A 42 -28.54 1.99 -28.26
N ILE A 43 -29.51 2.22 -29.16
CA ILE A 43 -30.04 3.59 -29.41
C ILE A 43 -31.56 3.55 -29.57
N VAL A 44 -32.34 3.94 -28.53
CA VAL A 44 -33.67 4.59 -28.65
C VAL A 44 -34.01 5.40 -27.37
N ASN A 45 -34.08 6.74 -27.53
CA ASN A 45 -34.98 7.78 -26.93
C ASN A 45 -35.15 7.92 -25.39
N LYS A 46 -35.50 9.07 -24.76
CA LYS A 46 -35.97 10.41 -25.20
C LYS A 46 -35.79 11.43 -24.06
N ALA A 47 -35.78 12.70 -24.44
CA ALA A 47 -35.73 13.91 -23.63
C ALA A 47 -36.97 14.20 -22.74
N GLY A 48 -36.77 15.04 -21.72
CA GLY A 48 -37.82 15.79 -21.01
C GLY A 48 -37.25 17.04 -20.29
N LYS A 49 -37.59 18.23 -20.78
CA LYS A 49 -37.27 19.56 -20.20
C LYS A 49 -38.06 19.83 -18.90
N LYS A 50 -37.51 20.67 -18.01
CA LYS A 50 -38.23 21.81 -17.40
C LYS A 50 -37.30 22.87 -16.78
N GLN A 51 -37.70 24.13 -16.96
CA GLN A 51 -37.05 25.40 -16.59
C GLN A 51 -37.29 25.82 -15.12
N SER A 52 -36.61 26.93 -14.75
CA SER A 52 -36.97 27.99 -13.76
C SER A 52 -36.35 27.78 -12.36
N LYS A 53 -35.72 28.75 -11.68
CA LYS A 53 -35.81 30.23 -11.68
C LYS A 53 -34.56 30.84 -10.99
N LYS A 54 -34.32 32.12 -11.25
CA LYS A 54 -33.28 33.00 -10.68
C LYS A 54 -33.75 33.63 -9.35
N SER A 55 -32.86 33.77 -8.37
CA SER A 55 -32.91 34.80 -7.31
C SER A 55 -31.49 35.20 -6.87
N ILE A 56 -31.32 36.47 -6.49
CA ILE A 56 -30.06 37.14 -6.10
C ILE A 56 -30.07 37.39 -4.56
N PRO A 57 -29.01 37.95 -3.94
CA PRO A 57 -28.19 37.33 -2.90
C PRO A 57 -28.58 37.75 -1.47
N SER A 58 -28.25 36.92 -0.47
CA SER A 58 -28.31 37.34 0.93
C SER A 58 -27.03 36.93 1.64
N THR A 59 -26.31 37.95 2.09
CA THR A 59 -25.14 37.91 2.95
C THR A 59 -25.55 37.48 4.35
N MET A 60 -25.08 36.31 4.78
CA MET A 60 -24.77 36.02 6.18
C MET A 60 -23.70 34.94 6.20
N SER A 61 -22.47 35.34 6.51
CA SER A 61 -21.34 34.47 6.76
C SER A 61 -21.65 33.55 7.93
N SER A 62 -22.12 32.34 7.63
CA SER A 62 -22.15 31.23 8.58
C SER A 62 -20.73 30.71 8.79
N PRO A 63 -20.42 30.13 9.96
CA PRO A 63 -19.11 29.57 10.24
C PRO A 63 -18.80 28.52 9.17
N THR A 64 -17.61 28.60 8.57
CA THR A 64 -17.11 27.60 7.62
C THR A 64 -17.31 26.22 8.21
N SER A 65 -18.24 25.44 7.65
CA SER A 65 -18.44 24.05 8.01
C SER A 65 -17.14 23.31 7.77
N ILE A 66 -16.54 22.78 8.84
CA ILE A 66 -15.52 21.73 8.75
C ILE A 66 -16.10 20.66 7.82
N PRO A 67 -15.37 20.18 6.79
CA PRO A 67 -15.85 19.13 5.92
C PRO A 67 -16.31 17.95 6.78
N THR A 68 -17.61 17.73 6.86
CA THR A 68 -18.20 16.72 7.72
C THR A 68 -17.67 15.37 7.28
N VAL A 69 -16.88 14.72 8.14
CA VAL A 69 -16.52 13.31 7.99
C VAL A 69 -17.83 12.55 7.74
N PRO A 70 -17.97 11.78 6.64
CA PRO A 70 -19.23 11.14 6.29
C PRO A 70 -19.78 10.37 7.50
N THR A 71 -21.08 10.47 7.81
CA THR A 71 -21.72 9.67 8.88
C THR A 71 -21.61 8.15 8.64
N THR A 72 -21.18 7.74 7.44
CA THR A 72 -20.84 6.38 7.05
C THR A 72 -19.38 5.99 7.37
N SER A 73 -18.56 6.87 7.95
CA SER A 73 -17.28 6.53 8.59
C SER A 73 -17.55 5.78 9.90
N VAL A 74 -18.15 4.60 9.80
CA VAL A 74 -18.39 3.70 10.93
C VAL A 74 -17.01 3.19 11.34
N SER A 75 -16.39 3.61 12.44
CA SER A 75 -16.82 3.42 13.84
C SER A 75 -17.20 1.97 14.18
N ALA A 76 -16.79 0.98 13.39
CA ALA A 76 -17.25 -0.40 13.58
C ALA A 76 -16.74 -1.04 14.88
N ILE A 77 -15.75 -0.42 15.55
CA ILE A 77 -15.15 -0.94 16.80
C ILE A 77 -15.05 0.13 17.89
N THR A 78 -14.67 1.35 17.55
CA THR A 78 -14.53 2.47 18.50
C THR A 78 -15.49 3.58 18.07
N SER A 79 -16.48 3.92 18.90
CA SER A 79 -17.40 5.04 18.63
C SER A 79 -16.64 6.34 18.28
N PRO A 80 -17.27 7.29 17.57
CA PRO A 80 -16.64 8.59 17.33
C PRO A 80 -16.12 9.24 18.62
N PRO A 81 -14.99 9.96 18.59
CA PRO A 81 -14.52 10.73 19.73
C PRO A 81 -15.60 11.69 20.25
N SER A 82 -15.70 11.83 21.57
CA SER A 82 -16.64 12.78 22.18
C SER A 82 -16.31 14.24 21.86
N ASN A 83 -15.04 14.53 21.56
CA ASN A 83 -14.57 15.80 21.03
C ASN A 83 -13.89 15.58 19.67
N MET A 84 -14.38 16.27 18.63
CA MET A 84 -13.86 16.21 17.26
C MET A 84 -12.80 17.28 16.96
N GLU A 85 -12.42 18.09 17.95
CA GLU A 85 -11.37 19.09 17.80
C GLU A 85 -10.02 18.46 17.42
N GLY A 86 -9.43 18.96 16.33
CA GLY A 86 -8.16 18.45 15.80
C GLY A 86 -8.24 17.07 15.12
N ILE A 87 -9.45 16.54 14.91
CA ILE A 87 -9.65 15.26 14.22
C ILE A 87 -9.77 15.49 12.70
N ASN A 88 -9.03 14.68 11.92
CA ASN A 88 -9.04 14.67 10.47
C ASN A 88 -8.71 16.03 9.83
N THR A 89 -7.77 16.79 10.40
CA THR A 89 -7.41 18.14 9.94
C THR A 89 -6.41 18.20 8.78
N HIS A 90 -5.72 17.09 8.47
CA HIS A 90 -4.64 17.05 7.46
C HIS A 90 -4.95 16.13 6.29
N THR A 91 -6.13 16.30 5.70
CA THR A 91 -6.55 15.46 4.59
C THR A 91 -5.83 15.78 3.28
N GLU A 92 -5.18 16.94 3.17
CA GLU A 92 -4.32 17.34 2.07
C GLU A 92 -3.11 16.41 1.88
N MET A 93 -2.68 15.74 2.95
CA MET A 93 -1.57 14.79 2.93
C MET A 93 -1.97 13.43 2.32
N TYR A 94 -3.27 13.17 2.21
CA TYR A 94 -3.80 12.07 1.42
C TYR A 94 -3.73 12.48 -0.05
N GLY A 95 -2.68 12.07 -0.77
CA GLY A 95 -2.40 12.69 -2.06
C GLY A 95 -2.36 11.76 -3.26
N GLY A 96 -2.39 10.44 -3.07
CA GLY A 96 -2.41 9.50 -4.17
C GLY A 96 -3.68 8.67 -4.22
N THR A 97 -3.45 7.39 -4.03
CA THR A 97 -4.38 6.33 -4.37
C THR A 97 -4.83 5.60 -3.10
N GLY A 98 -6.15 5.47 -2.88
CA GLY A 98 -6.72 4.65 -1.80
C GLY A 98 -6.57 3.14 -2.04
N ALA A 99 -7.14 2.32 -1.17
CA ALA A 99 -7.18 0.88 -1.41
C ALA A 99 -8.15 0.55 -2.56
N ASP A 100 -7.94 -0.58 -3.22
CA ASP A 100 -8.90 -1.15 -4.16
C ASP A 100 -10.21 -1.50 -3.42
N SER A 101 -11.34 -1.00 -3.92
CA SER A 101 -12.66 -1.24 -3.32
C SER A 101 -13.03 -2.72 -3.26
N ASP A 102 -12.47 -3.54 -4.15
CA ASP A 102 -12.70 -4.98 -4.17
C ASP A 102 -11.91 -5.72 -3.09
N ILE A 103 -10.82 -5.12 -2.61
CA ILE A 103 -10.01 -5.65 -1.50
C ILE A 103 -10.58 -5.26 -0.14
N VAL A 104 -11.19 -4.08 -0.02
CA VAL A 104 -11.75 -3.57 1.25
C VAL A 104 -12.93 -4.44 1.67
N THR A 105 -12.85 -5.14 2.78
CA THR A 105 -13.90 -6.09 3.22
C THR A 105 -14.61 -5.68 4.50
N LEU A 106 -14.26 -4.51 5.06
CA LEU A 106 -14.95 -3.92 6.21
C LEU A 106 -14.98 -2.39 6.08
N GLY A 107 -16.12 -1.79 6.45
CA GLY A 107 -16.32 -0.35 6.41
C GLY A 107 -16.51 0.24 5.00
N PRO A 108 -16.31 1.56 4.84
CA PRO A 108 -16.48 2.24 3.56
C PRO A 108 -15.54 1.69 2.49
N LYS A 109 -16.08 1.39 1.30
CA LYS A 109 -15.29 0.91 0.16
C LYS A 109 -14.43 1.99 -0.50
N VAL A 110 -14.77 3.26 -0.29
CA VAL A 110 -14.11 4.42 -0.88
C VAL A 110 -13.49 5.27 0.23
N GLY A 111 -12.24 5.70 0.04
CA GLY A 111 -11.57 6.64 0.93
C GLY A 111 -12.09 8.07 0.76
N SER A 112 -11.91 8.92 1.76
CA SER A 112 -12.45 10.29 1.75
C SER A 112 -11.76 11.24 0.75
N HIS A 113 -10.57 10.89 0.24
CA HIS A 113 -9.72 11.78 -0.56
C HIS A 113 -8.94 11.07 -1.69
N SER A 114 -9.49 9.99 -2.28
CA SER A 114 -8.82 9.32 -3.41
C SER A 114 -8.87 10.19 -4.66
N LYS A 115 -7.71 10.60 -5.18
CA LYS A 115 -7.62 11.43 -6.40
C LYS A 115 -7.51 10.57 -7.67
N THR A 116 -7.08 9.33 -7.51
CA THR A 116 -6.78 8.37 -8.58
C THR A 116 -7.46 7.04 -8.33
N THR A 117 -7.68 6.28 -9.41
CA THR A 117 -8.21 4.92 -9.34
C THR A 117 -7.12 3.95 -8.89
N PRO A 118 -7.36 3.11 -7.87
CA PRO A 118 -6.42 2.06 -7.47
C PRO A 118 -6.21 1.01 -8.56
N TYR A 119 -4.98 0.48 -8.62
CA TYR A 119 -4.73 -0.77 -9.33
C TYR A 119 -5.35 -1.94 -8.56
N SER A 120 -5.70 -3.01 -9.29
CA SER A 120 -6.32 -4.18 -8.68
C SER A 120 -5.43 -4.81 -7.61
N GLY A 121 -5.98 -5.06 -6.44
CA GLY A 121 -5.25 -5.65 -5.31
C GLY A 121 -4.54 -4.64 -4.41
N LYS A 122 -4.65 -3.34 -4.65
CA LYS A 122 -4.06 -2.31 -3.77
C LYS A 122 -4.71 -2.37 -2.38
N ARG A 123 -3.90 -2.42 -1.32
CA ARG A 123 -4.36 -2.73 0.07
C ARG A 123 -4.55 -1.51 0.96
N GLY A 124 -4.00 -0.35 0.60
CA GLY A 124 -3.89 0.78 1.51
C GLY A 124 -3.87 2.12 0.82
N MET A 125 -3.57 3.15 1.59
CA MET A 125 -3.50 4.53 1.11
C MET A 125 -2.05 5.01 1.00
N GLU A 126 -1.81 5.86 0.00
CA GLU A 126 -0.59 6.65 -0.15
C GLU A 126 -0.67 8.01 0.58
N PHE A 127 0.37 8.32 1.34
CA PHE A 127 0.63 9.66 1.85
C PHE A 127 1.73 10.32 1.01
N GLU A 128 1.44 11.51 0.47
CA GLU A 128 2.41 12.27 -0.31
C GLU A 128 3.39 12.94 0.63
N LEU A 129 4.66 12.59 0.49
CA LEU A 129 5.72 13.01 1.39
C LEU A 129 6.96 13.36 0.60
N LYS A 130 7.80 14.23 1.18
CA LYS A 130 9.12 14.47 0.61
C LYS A 130 9.95 13.19 0.69
N SER A 131 10.81 13.00 -0.30
CA SER A 131 11.82 11.93 -0.27
C SER A 131 12.56 11.95 1.07
N LYS A 132 12.65 10.76 1.69
CA LYS A 132 13.32 10.55 2.98
C LYS A 132 12.69 11.28 4.17
N ALA A 133 11.46 11.77 4.05
CA ALA A 133 10.73 12.31 5.19
C ALA A 133 10.54 11.21 6.27
N PRO A 134 10.70 11.54 7.56
CA PRO A 134 10.50 10.57 8.63
C PRO A 134 9.03 10.15 8.72
N LEU A 135 8.83 8.86 8.97
CA LEU A 135 7.53 8.26 9.23
C LEU A 135 7.44 7.84 10.69
N LEU A 136 6.29 8.10 11.28
CA LEU A 136 6.01 7.86 12.70
C LEU A 136 5.02 6.71 12.87
N ALA A 137 5.18 5.93 13.94
CA ALA A 137 4.20 4.92 14.33
C ALA A 137 2.87 5.61 14.64
N PRO A 138 1.74 5.28 13.97
CA PRO A 138 0.44 5.93 14.24
C PRO A 138 -0.18 5.53 15.60
N ILE A 139 0.31 4.43 16.16
CA ILE A 139 -0.11 3.83 17.42
C ILE A 139 1.03 2.95 17.95
N ASP A 140 0.97 2.58 19.22
CA ASP A 140 1.83 1.54 19.77
C ASP A 140 1.68 0.24 18.97
N MET A 141 2.79 -0.28 18.42
CA MET A 141 2.77 -1.43 17.54
C MET A 141 4.09 -2.20 17.56
N THR A 142 4.03 -3.50 17.31
CA THR A 142 5.16 -4.43 17.36
C THR A 142 5.51 -4.92 15.98
N LEU A 143 6.79 -4.83 15.58
CA LEU A 143 7.24 -5.34 14.29
C LEU A 143 7.13 -6.87 14.27
N VAL A 144 6.35 -7.42 13.34
CA VAL A 144 6.12 -8.88 13.23
C VAL A 144 6.69 -9.48 11.95
N GLY A 145 7.02 -8.65 10.95
CA GLY A 145 7.63 -9.13 9.72
C GLY A 145 8.13 -8.00 8.83
N PHE A 146 8.95 -8.36 7.86
CA PHE A 146 9.44 -7.43 6.86
C PHE A 146 9.63 -8.11 5.50
N LYS A 147 9.73 -7.28 4.47
CA LYS A 147 10.14 -7.65 3.14
C LYS A 147 10.99 -6.52 2.54
N ASN A 148 12.15 -6.86 2.02
CA ASN A 148 12.94 -5.94 1.20
C ASN A 148 12.73 -6.29 -0.28
N GLN A 149 12.10 -5.38 -1.00
CA GLN A 149 11.98 -5.44 -2.47
C GLN A 149 12.59 -4.23 -3.15
N SER A 150 13.33 -3.41 -2.41
CA SER A 150 14.00 -2.26 -2.99
C SER A 150 14.90 -2.71 -4.12
N SER A 151 14.88 -1.96 -5.21
CA SER A 151 15.73 -2.17 -6.36
C SER A 151 16.22 -0.84 -6.92
N GLU A 152 17.42 -0.85 -7.50
CA GLU A 152 17.97 0.34 -8.17
C GLU A 152 17.01 0.83 -9.26
N SER A 153 16.33 -0.09 -9.95
CA SER A 153 15.26 0.22 -10.89
C SER A 153 14.25 -0.91 -10.95
N GLY A 154 13.01 -0.62 -11.36
CA GLY A 154 11.93 -1.58 -11.49
C GLY A 154 11.01 -1.27 -12.65
N ILE A 155 10.13 -2.21 -13.02
CA ILE A 155 9.10 -2.00 -14.04
C ILE A 155 7.74 -1.91 -13.33
N GLY A 156 7.07 -0.77 -13.45
CA GLY A 156 5.75 -0.58 -12.87
C GLY A 156 4.66 -1.33 -13.61
N ALA A 157 3.45 -1.34 -13.04
CA ALA A 157 2.29 -2.01 -13.65
C ALA A 157 1.91 -1.41 -15.02
N ASP A 158 2.30 -0.17 -15.30
CA ASP A 158 2.12 0.49 -16.58
C ASP A 158 3.20 0.15 -17.63
N GLY A 159 4.13 -0.74 -17.29
CA GLY A 159 5.24 -1.16 -18.14
C GLY A 159 6.40 -0.17 -18.21
N LYS A 160 6.33 0.97 -17.51
CA LYS A 160 7.44 1.94 -17.47
C LYS A 160 8.53 1.50 -16.50
N LYS A 161 9.76 1.90 -16.82
CA LYS A 161 10.90 1.75 -15.91
C LYS A 161 10.92 2.91 -14.91
N TYR A 162 11.07 2.59 -13.64
CA TYR A 162 11.19 3.52 -12.53
C TYR A 162 12.57 3.38 -11.88
N THR A 163 13.15 4.49 -11.43
CA THR A 163 14.48 4.55 -10.82
C THR A 163 14.51 5.75 -9.87
N PRO A 164 14.71 5.57 -8.55
CA PRO A 164 14.83 4.29 -7.85
C PRO A 164 13.48 3.57 -7.71
N MET A 165 13.49 2.33 -7.21
CA MET A 165 12.31 1.61 -6.76
C MET A 165 12.51 1.23 -5.28
N ASN A 166 12.27 2.17 -4.37
CA ASN A 166 12.34 1.89 -2.94
C ASN A 166 11.08 1.13 -2.50
N ASP A 167 11.27 -0.04 -1.92
CA ASP A 167 10.16 -0.96 -1.62
C ASP A 167 10.48 -1.89 -0.44
N ILE A 168 10.96 -1.30 0.65
CA ILE A 168 10.90 -1.97 1.95
C ILE A 168 9.45 -1.92 2.45
N GLU A 169 8.94 -3.08 2.83
CA GLU A 169 7.67 -3.26 3.54
C GLU A 169 7.95 -3.74 4.97
N LEU A 170 7.33 -3.08 5.95
CA LEU A 170 7.31 -3.48 7.36
C LEU A 170 5.89 -3.82 7.77
N THR A 171 5.73 -4.92 8.47
CA THR A 171 4.44 -5.38 9.01
C THR A 171 4.47 -5.34 10.53
N PHE A 172 3.47 -4.72 11.11
CA PHE A 172 3.29 -4.59 12.54
C PHE A 172 1.94 -5.16 12.98
N GLU A 173 1.88 -5.60 14.23
CA GLU A 173 0.64 -5.83 14.96
C GLU A 173 0.48 -4.75 16.03
N SER A 174 -0.74 -4.26 16.20
CA SER A 174 -1.07 -3.26 17.21
C SER A 174 -0.79 -3.79 18.62
N ALA A 175 -0.06 -3.00 19.40
CA ALA A 175 0.17 -3.21 20.82
C ALA A 175 -0.79 -2.35 21.67
N SER A 176 -1.70 -1.61 21.05
CA SER A 176 -2.67 -0.79 21.76
C SER A 176 -3.95 -1.57 22.09
N PRO A 177 -4.50 -1.40 23.30
CA PRO A 177 -5.79 -1.99 23.67
C PRO A 177 -6.98 -1.42 22.88
N ASP A 178 -6.82 -0.25 22.24
CA ASP A 178 -7.88 0.36 21.42
C ASP A 178 -8.13 -0.40 20.11
N TRP A 179 -7.10 -1.11 19.61
CA TRP A 179 -7.13 -1.83 18.34
C TRP A 179 -6.46 -3.21 18.48
N PRO A 180 -6.99 -4.12 19.30
CA PRO A 180 -6.39 -5.42 19.52
C PRO A 180 -6.41 -6.24 18.23
N GLY A 181 -5.29 -6.86 17.87
CA GLY A 181 -5.18 -7.70 16.66
C GLY A 181 -5.21 -6.95 15.34
N MET A 182 -5.18 -5.60 15.34
CA MET A 182 -5.02 -4.82 14.12
C MET A 182 -3.63 -5.01 13.53
N THR A 183 -3.55 -5.27 12.23
CA THR A 183 -2.29 -5.31 11.47
C THR A 183 -2.08 -3.99 10.76
N ILE A 184 -0.85 -3.49 10.77
CA ILE A 184 -0.44 -2.23 10.15
C ILE A 184 0.74 -2.52 9.24
N ILE A 185 0.67 -2.10 7.98
CA ILE A 185 1.72 -2.35 6.99
C ILE A 185 2.17 -1.04 6.39
N LEU A 186 3.48 -0.81 6.40
CA LEU A 186 4.12 0.36 5.81
C LEU A 186 4.98 -0.11 4.65
N TYR A 187 4.78 0.44 3.45
CA TYR A 187 5.61 0.08 2.29
C TYR A 187 5.88 1.25 1.34
N HIS A 188 6.78 1.04 0.39
CA HIS A 188 7.54 2.07 -0.33
C HIS A 188 8.46 2.90 0.58
N LEU A 189 9.12 2.24 1.54
CA LEU A 189 10.10 2.89 2.41
C LEU A 189 11.49 2.92 1.75
N TYR A 190 12.19 4.05 1.93
CA TYR A 190 13.61 4.17 1.57
C TYR A 190 14.49 3.31 2.47
N THR A 191 14.31 3.45 3.79
CA THR A 191 14.95 2.61 4.81
C THR A 191 14.16 2.69 6.10
N SER A 192 14.56 1.88 7.10
CA SER A 192 13.98 1.91 8.43
C SER A 192 15.04 1.81 9.52
N PRO A 193 14.86 2.51 10.66
CA PRO A 193 15.69 2.30 11.85
C PRO A 193 15.52 0.91 12.48
N LEU A 194 14.45 0.19 12.13
CA LEU A 194 14.16 -1.17 12.60
C LEU A 194 14.86 -2.24 11.75
N MET A 195 15.51 -1.84 10.65
CA MET A 195 16.26 -2.70 9.74
C MET A 195 17.75 -2.33 9.85
N GLN A 196 18.42 -2.86 10.87
CA GLN A 196 19.79 -2.43 11.22
C GLN A 196 20.83 -2.77 10.13
N GLY A 197 20.58 -3.81 9.34
CA GLY A 197 21.47 -4.26 8.28
C GLY A 197 21.25 -3.58 6.93
N HIS A 198 20.12 -2.91 6.71
CA HIS A 198 19.83 -2.28 5.42
C HIS A 198 20.77 -1.10 5.16
N TYR A 199 21.48 -1.10 4.03
CA TYR A 199 22.60 -0.20 3.70
C TYR A 199 23.79 -0.25 4.66
N GLN A 200 23.86 -1.29 5.50
CA GLN A 200 25.02 -1.59 6.36
C GLN A 200 25.63 -2.96 6.00
N ASN A 201 24.93 -3.75 5.20
CA ASN A 201 25.32 -5.08 4.75
C ASN A 201 24.78 -5.28 3.34
N SER A 202 25.68 -5.55 2.38
CA SER A 202 25.34 -5.74 0.97
C SER A 202 24.28 -6.82 0.72
N ASP A 203 24.16 -7.79 1.62
CA ASP A 203 23.15 -8.85 1.55
C ASP A 203 21.74 -8.39 1.96
N CYS A 204 21.57 -7.13 2.38
CA CYS A 204 20.30 -6.46 2.64
C CYS A 204 20.22 -5.07 1.97
N ASP A 205 20.92 -4.88 0.86
CA ASP A 205 20.79 -3.67 0.07
C ASP A 205 19.67 -3.82 -0.98
N ASP A 206 19.60 -2.87 -1.91
CA ASP A 206 18.71 -2.96 -3.07
C ASP A 206 19.06 -4.21 -3.89
N VAL A 207 18.05 -5.02 -4.21
CA VAL A 207 18.20 -6.23 -5.03
C VAL A 207 17.80 -5.92 -6.48
N GLU A 208 18.28 -6.71 -7.43
CA GLU A 208 17.81 -6.58 -8.82
C GLU A 208 16.29 -6.84 -8.89
N TRP A 209 15.58 -6.07 -9.71
CA TRP A 209 14.13 -6.24 -9.88
C TRP A 209 13.78 -7.64 -10.37
N GLY A 210 12.86 -8.30 -9.66
CA GLY A 210 12.44 -9.66 -9.98
C GLY A 210 13.46 -10.74 -9.59
N ALA A 211 14.54 -10.37 -8.89
CA ALA A 211 15.49 -11.34 -8.37
C ALA A 211 14.83 -12.27 -7.33
N LYS A 212 15.37 -13.48 -7.21
CA LYS A 212 14.85 -14.49 -6.26
C LYS A 212 15.36 -14.28 -4.84
N ASN A 213 16.33 -13.40 -4.64
CA ASN A 213 17.03 -13.16 -3.38
C ASN A 213 16.40 -12.06 -2.51
N ASN A 214 15.22 -11.53 -2.83
CA ASN A 214 14.50 -10.61 -1.94
C ASN A 214 14.42 -11.18 -0.51
N GLN A 215 14.82 -10.36 0.46
CA GLN A 215 14.86 -10.71 1.87
C GLN A 215 13.46 -10.60 2.47
N ALA A 216 13.03 -11.60 3.22
CA ALA A 216 11.76 -11.55 3.95
C ALA A 216 11.77 -12.51 5.13
N GLU A 217 11.14 -12.11 6.23
CA GLU A 217 11.00 -12.92 7.45
C GLU A 217 9.82 -12.41 8.28
N GLY A 218 9.17 -13.32 9.02
CA GLY A 218 8.08 -12.99 9.93
C GLY A 218 6.69 -13.07 9.29
N HIS A 219 5.70 -12.49 9.96
CA HIS A 219 4.30 -12.53 9.53
C HIS A 219 4.04 -11.47 8.46
N LEU A 220 3.63 -11.89 7.26
CA LEU A 220 3.31 -11.01 6.13
C LEU A 220 1.86 -11.20 5.68
N PHE A 221 1.26 -10.12 5.19
CA PHE A 221 -0.16 -10.05 4.84
C PHE A 221 -0.34 -9.55 3.42
N TYR A 222 -0.83 -10.40 2.55
CA TYR A 222 -1.10 -10.13 1.13
C TYR A 222 -2.59 -9.90 0.90
N PRO A 223 -3.02 -9.46 -0.29
CA PRO A 223 -4.43 -9.15 -0.53
C PRO A 223 -5.41 -10.27 -0.12
N VAL A 224 -5.04 -11.54 -0.33
CA VAL A 224 -5.88 -12.71 -0.05
C VAL A 224 -5.19 -13.78 0.82
N ASP A 225 -3.93 -13.60 1.21
CA ASP A 225 -3.15 -14.61 1.94
C ASP A 225 -2.37 -13.96 3.08
N ASP A 226 -2.41 -14.55 4.28
CA ASP A 226 -1.57 -14.15 5.41
C ASP A 226 -0.80 -15.37 5.91
N TYR A 227 0.52 -15.25 6.03
CA TYR A 227 1.36 -16.37 6.47
C TYR A 227 2.70 -15.91 7.03
N VAL A 228 3.30 -16.81 7.82
CA VAL A 228 4.64 -16.61 8.37
C VAL A 228 5.68 -17.08 7.36
N VAL A 229 6.60 -16.20 7.01
CA VAL A 229 7.80 -16.50 6.22
C VAL A 229 8.93 -16.90 7.18
N PRO A 230 9.44 -18.14 7.14
CA PRO A 230 10.47 -18.60 8.08
C PRO A 230 11.78 -17.81 8.00
N SER A 231 12.26 -17.56 6.78
CA SER A 231 13.38 -16.68 6.42
C SER A 231 13.69 -16.92 4.94
N LYS A 232 13.77 -15.85 4.14
CA LYS A 232 14.04 -15.89 2.70
C LYS A 232 15.19 -14.95 2.34
N GLY A 233 16.01 -15.30 1.35
CA GLY A 233 16.95 -14.37 0.71
C GLY A 233 18.12 -13.89 1.59
N ASN A 234 18.51 -14.63 2.64
CA ASN A 234 19.43 -14.16 3.68
C ASN A 234 18.85 -13.01 4.54
N ALA A 235 17.57 -13.08 4.90
CA ALA A 235 16.88 -12.12 5.77
C ALA A 235 17.65 -11.74 7.05
N LYS A 236 18.42 -12.66 7.62
CA LYS A 236 19.28 -12.39 8.79
C LYS A 236 20.28 -11.25 8.56
N ALA A 237 20.75 -11.05 7.34
CA ALA A 237 21.63 -9.93 6.97
C ALA A 237 20.99 -8.57 7.27
N CYS A 238 19.66 -8.48 7.17
CA CYS A 238 18.89 -7.27 7.41
C CYS A 238 18.79 -6.87 8.87
N LYS A 239 19.03 -7.82 9.80
CA LYS A 239 18.95 -7.59 11.25
C LYS A 239 17.67 -6.82 11.62
N ALA A 240 16.55 -7.27 11.09
CA ALA A 240 15.25 -6.70 11.40
C ALA A 240 14.94 -6.93 12.88
N LEU A 241 14.48 -5.89 13.57
CA LEU A 241 14.14 -5.95 14.98
C LEU A 241 12.74 -6.55 15.20
N ILE A 242 12.47 -7.72 14.60
CA ILE A 242 11.19 -8.43 14.78
C ILE A 242 10.97 -8.70 16.27
N GLY A 243 9.79 -8.35 16.78
CA GLY A 243 9.44 -8.37 18.19
C GLY A 243 9.63 -7.03 18.91
N ARG A 244 10.33 -6.05 18.32
CA ARG A 244 10.44 -4.70 18.90
C ARG A 244 9.10 -3.98 18.81
N THR A 245 8.63 -3.49 19.96
CA THR A 245 7.52 -2.53 20.04
C THR A 245 8.06 -1.12 19.84
N VAL A 246 7.37 -0.34 19.02
CA VAL A 246 7.53 1.11 18.90
C VAL A 246 6.30 1.79 19.46
N LYS A 247 6.50 2.90 20.16
CA LYS A 247 5.43 3.72 20.71
C LYS A 247 4.87 4.66 19.66
N ARG A 248 3.59 5.02 19.83
CA ARG A 248 2.93 6.09 19.07
C ARG A 248 3.86 7.32 19.04
N GLY A 249 4.27 7.73 17.83
CA GLY A 249 5.09 8.92 17.59
C GLY A 249 6.58 8.64 17.41
N GLU A 250 7.01 7.40 17.64
CA GLU A 250 8.38 7.00 17.37
C GLU A 250 8.61 6.78 15.88
N LEU A 251 9.85 7.03 15.45
CA LEU A 251 10.29 6.83 14.08
C LEU A 251 10.21 5.34 13.70
N VAL A 252 9.62 5.04 12.54
CA VAL A 252 9.49 3.67 12.01
C VAL A 252 10.08 3.48 10.62
N GLY A 253 10.29 4.57 9.88
CA GLY A 253 10.82 4.50 8.52
C GLY A 253 11.05 5.88 7.92
N TYR A 254 11.54 5.87 6.69
CA TYR A 254 11.70 7.06 5.87
C TYR A 254 10.99 6.84 4.54
N ALA A 255 10.23 7.84 4.09
CA ALA A 255 9.50 7.78 2.82
C ALA A 255 10.46 7.52 1.64
N GLY A 256 10.09 6.59 0.77
CA GLY A 256 10.84 6.20 -0.41
C GLY A 256 10.41 6.93 -1.67
N ASN A 257 10.99 6.45 -2.77
CA ASN A 257 10.72 6.91 -4.11
C ASN A 257 10.43 5.72 -5.03
N VAL A 258 9.42 5.89 -5.89
CA VAL A 258 9.20 5.06 -7.08
C VAL A 258 9.32 6.00 -8.28
N GLY A 259 10.51 6.02 -8.89
CA GLY A 259 10.89 7.07 -9.83
C GLY A 259 10.89 8.45 -9.16
N GLU A 260 10.26 9.42 -9.82
CA GLU A 260 10.16 10.80 -9.32
C GLU A 260 9.08 10.98 -8.24
N HIS A 261 8.21 9.98 -8.05
CA HIS A 261 7.11 10.05 -7.08
C HIS A 261 7.60 9.56 -5.70
N SER A 262 7.49 10.43 -4.70
CA SER A 262 7.85 10.10 -3.32
C SER A 262 6.62 10.05 -2.43
N PHE A 263 6.47 8.94 -1.72
CA PHE A 263 5.32 8.67 -0.88
C PHE A 263 5.64 7.52 0.08
N ALA A 264 4.74 7.28 1.01
CA ALA A 264 4.70 6.04 1.79
C ALA A 264 3.27 5.51 1.83
N SER A 265 3.11 4.19 1.74
CA SER A 265 1.80 3.56 1.78
C SER A 265 1.53 2.91 3.13
N PHE A 266 0.34 3.12 3.66
CA PHE A 266 -0.15 2.51 4.89
C PHE A 266 -1.36 1.64 4.61
N CYS A 267 -1.29 0.37 5.00
CA CYS A 267 -2.40 -0.59 4.90
C CYS A 267 -2.78 -1.07 6.30
N PHE A 268 -4.06 -1.40 6.47
CA PHE A 268 -4.57 -1.85 7.74
C PHE A 268 -5.48 -3.06 7.55
N LYS A 269 -5.28 -4.10 8.36
CA LYS A 269 -6.29 -5.13 8.59
C LYS A 269 -6.82 -5.01 10.01
N VAL A 270 -8.13 -5.12 10.16
CA VAL A 270 -8.80 -5.01 11.45
C VAL A 270 -9.60 -6.29 11.70
N PRO A 271 -9.55 -6.85 12.93
CA PRO A 271 -10.35 -8.02 13.26
C PRO A 271 -11.83 -7.68 13.37
N ASP A 272 -12.67 -8.58 12.88
CA ASP A 272 -14.12 -8.52 13.05
C ASP A 272 -14.70 -9.92 13.31
N LYS A 273 -15.90 -9.98 13.88
CA LYS A 273 -16.61 -11.24 14.11
C LYS A 273 -17.05 -11.92 12.81
N SER A 274 -17.30 -11.15 11.76
CA SER A 274 -17.61 -11.70 10.45
C SER A 274 -16.37 -12.35 9.81
N LYS A 275 -16.60 -13.22 8.83
CA LYS A 275 -15.54 -13.84 8.07
C LYS A 275 -15.30 -13.08 6.77
N ASN A 276 -14.06 -12.70 6.53
CA ASN A 276 -13.56 -12.25 5.25
C ASN A 276 -13.40 -13.45 4.30
N LEU A 277 -14.38 -13.64 3.41
CA LEU A 277 -14.41 -14.76 2.46
C LEU A 277 -13.39 -14.63 1.31
N THR A 278 -12.71 -13.49 1.17
CA THR A 278 -11.64 -13.34 0.16
C THR A 278 -10.32 -13.96 0.60
N VAL A 279 -10.15 -14.22 1.91
CA VAL A 279 -8.94 -14.85 2.47
C VAL A 279 -8.89 -16.33 2.10
N LYS A 280 -7.86 -16.71 1.34
CA LYS A 280 -7.57 -18.08 0.91
C LYS A 280 -6.68 -18.80 1.91
N GLN A 281 -5.71 -18.10 2.50
CA GLN A 281 -4.82 -18.62 3.54
C GLN A 281 -4.69 -17.59 4.68
N GLY A 282 -4.69 -18.06 5.93
CA GLY A 282 -4.48 -17.19 7.10
C GLY A 282 -5.77 -16.88 7.87
N ASN A 283 -5.79 -15.75 8.58
CA ASN A 283 -6.87 -15.40 9.49
C ASN A 283 -8.06 -14.80 8.74
N GLN A 284 -9.15 -15.58 8.61
CA GLN A 284 -10.38 -15.14 7.96
C GLN A 284 -11.16 -14.08 8.75
N ASN A 285 -10.79 -13.75 9.99
CA ASN A 285 -11.42 -12.67 10.74
C ASN A 285 -10.74 -11.32 10.55
N LEU A 286 -9.69 -11.22 9.72
CA LEU A 286 -9.03 -9.96 9.39
C LEU A 286 -9.53 -9.36 8.08
N HIS A 287 -9.92 -8.09 8.15
CA HIS A 287 -10.52 -7.35 7.03
C HIS A 287 -9.67 -6.16 6.62
N TRP A 288 -9.44 -5.99 5.31
CA TRP A 288 -8.85 -4.77 4.78
C TRP A 288 -9.87 -3.62 4.87
N VAL A 289 -9.39 -2.43 5.25
CA VAL A 289 -10.22 -1.22 5.42
C VAL A 289 -9.69 -0.06 4.59
N GLN A 290 -10.55 0.91 4.25
CA GLN A 290 -10.10 2.19 3.69
C GLN A 290 -9.60 3.12 4.81
N PRO A 291 -8.29 3.41 4.92
CA PRO A 291 -7.78 4.02 6.14
C PRO A 291 -8.33 5.43 6.43
N THR A 292 -8.57 6.24 5.39
CA THR A 292 -9.04 7.64 5.54
C THR A 292 -10.50 7.80 5.93
N SER A 293 -11.31 6.79 5.65
CA SER A 293 -12.73 6.79 5.97
C SER A 293 -13.07 5.83 7.11
N PHE A 294 -12.16 4.91 7.45
CA PHE A 294 -12.33 3.98 8.56
C PHE A 294 -11.82 4.54 9.89
N PHE A 295 -10.66 5.20 9.89
CA PHE A 295 -10.03 5.70 11.12
C PHE A 295 -10.23 7.21 11.30
N TYR A 296 -10.24 7.62 12.57
CA TYR A 296 -10.03 9.00 12.96
C TYR A 296 -8.54 9.26 13.14
N TRP A 297 -8.08 10.39 12.60
CA TRP A 297 -6.69 10.80 12.60
C TRP A 297 -6.51 12.08 13.39
N LYS A 298 -5.42 12.19 14.16
CA LYS A 298 -5.08 13.39 14.91
C LYS A 298 -3.58 13.66 14.80
N SER A 299 -3.20 14.93 14.82
CA SER A 299 -1.79 15.32 14.79
C SER A 299 -1.06 14.97 16.08
N TYR A 300 0.24 14.79 15.95
CA TYR A 300 1.14 14.73 17.08
C TYR A 300 1.31 16.09 17.73
N SER A 301 1.36 16.08 19.06
CA SER A 301 2.03 17.11 19.84
C SER A 301 2.56 16.48 21.13
N PRO A 302 3.58 17.04 21.79
CA PRO A 302 4.11 16.51 23.04
C PRO A 302 3.04 16.34 24.13
N ASP A 303 2.01 17.18 24.10
CA ASP A 303 0.89 17.18 25.06
C ASP A 303 -0.40 16.58 24.46
N ALA A 304 -0.32 15.94 23.28
CA ALA A 304 -1.49 15.42 22.59
C ALA A 304 -2.11 14.26 23.38
N THR A 305 -3.34 14.47 23.83
CA THR A 305 -4.20 13.37 24.29
C THR A 305 -4.98 12.81 23.11
N PHE A 306 -4.90 11.49 22.95
CA PHE A 306 -5.63 10.74 21.93
C PHE A 306 -6.87 10.09 22.54
N PRO A 307 -8.07 10.40 22.03
CA PRO A 307 -9.26 9.62 22.35
C PRO A 307 -9.09 8.15 21.93
N GLY A 308 -9.81 7.25 22.60
CA GLY A 308 -9.77 5.82 22.28
C GLY A 308 -10.08 5.56 20.81
N GLY A 309 -9.26 4.75 20.16
CA GLY A 309 -9.43 4.38 18.75
C GLY A 309 -8.88 5.40 17.74
N VAL A 310 -8.43 6.58 18.17
CA VAL A 310 -7.86 7.59 17.28
C VAL A 310 -6.40 7.26 16.96
N LEU A 311 -6.09 7.22 15.67
CA LEU A 311 -4.73 7.07 15.16
C LEU A 311 -4.06 8.43 15.04
N ALA A 312 -2.73 8.43 15.11
CA ALA A 312 -1.97 9.63 14.82
C ALA A 312 -1.56 9.70 13.35
N TYR A 313 -1.47 10.91 12.82
CA TYR A 313 -0.85 11.13 11.51
C TYR A 313 0.60 10.65 11.52
N PRO A 314 1.02 9.77 10.59
CA PRO A 314 2.31 9.08 10.70
C PRO A 314 3.49 9.91 10.19
N PHE A 315 3.51 11.22 10.45
CA PHE A 315 4.52 12.17 9.98
C PHE A 315 4.62 13.40 10.90
N GLU A 316 5.73 14.13 10.77
CA GLU A 316 5.93 15.41 11.47
C GLU A 316 4.96 16.47 10.94
N ILE A 317 4.03 16.92 11.80
CA ILE A 317 3.05 17.97 11.48
C ILE A 317 2.73 18.79 12.73
N ASP A 318 2.09 19.95 12.56
CA ASP A 318 1.66 20.85 13.64
C ASP A 318 2.78 21.21 14.64
N GLY A 319 4.00 21.37 14.11
CA GLY A 319 5.18 21.73 14.90
C GLY A 319 5.82 20.57 15.65
N PHE A 320 5.25 19.36 15.61
CA PHE A 320 5.92 18.17 16.13
C PHE A 320 7.15 17.84 15.28
N GLN A 321 8.27 17.57 15.94
CA GLN A 321 9.55 17.28 15.32
C GLN A 321 10.26 16.19 16.10
N LEU A 322 10.79 15.20 15.40
CA LEU A 322 11.69 14.21 15.95
C LEU A 322 13.01 14.87 16.39
N PRO A 323 13.71 14.28 17.38
CA PRO A 323 15.07 14.67 17.71
C PRO A 323 15.96 14.67 16.46
N THR A 324 16.88 15.63 16.36
CA THR A 324 17.77 15.79 15.20
C THR A 324 18.46 14.50 14.78
N LYS A 325 18.88 13.67 15.74
CA LYS A 325 19.53 12.39 15.47
C LYS A 325 18.62 11.40 14.72
N GLN A 326 17.32 11.42 15.00
CA GLN A 326 16.33 10.55 14.36
C GLN A 326 15.84 11.08 13.00
N ARG A 327 16.38 12.20 12.52
CA ARG A 327 16.13 12.72 11.18
C ARG A 327 17.21 12.30 10.18
N ASP A 328 18.33 11.78 10.67
CA ASP A 328 19.35 11.15 9.82
C ASP A 328 18.85 9.79 9.35
N VAL A 329 18.74 9.59 8.03
CA VAL A 329 18.30 8.33 7.43
C VAL A 329 19.15 7.12 7.83
N ASN A 330 20.37 7.34 8.31
CA ASN A 330 21.26 6.29 8.81
C ASN A 330 20.98 5.92 10.28
N PHE A 331 20.11 6.64 10.98
CA PHE A 331 19.71 6.31 12.34
C PHE A 331 19.10 4.90 12.39
N LYS A 332 19.63 4.05 13.26
CA LYS A 332 19.10 2.72 13.60
C LYS A 332 18.84 2.64 15.10
N TYR A 333 17.77 1.95 15.49
CA TYR A 333 17.59 1.57 16.89
C TYR A 333 18.66 0.56 17.29
N THR A 334 19.05 0.56 18.55
CA THR A 334 19.87 -0.51 19.12
C THR A 334 19.00 -1.73 19.41
N SER A 335 19.59 -2.93 19.34
CA SER A 335 18.90 -4.19 19.64
C SER A 335 18.55 -4.37 21.12
N LYS A 336 18.88 -3.40 21.97
CA LYS A 336 18.52 -3.37 23.39
C LYS A 336 17.36 -2.40 23.60
N GLU A 337 16.21 -2.97 23.92
CA GLU A 337 15.25 -2.53 24.95
C GLU A 337 14.30 -3.69 25.24
#